data_AF-A0A0C9SVC7-F1
#
_entry.id   AF-A0A0C9SVC7-F1
#
_cell.length_a   1.000
_cell.length_b   1.000
_cell.length_c   1.000
_cell.angle_alpha   90.00
_cell.angle_beta   90.00
_cell.angle_gamma   90.00
#
_symmetry.space_group_name_H-M   'P 1'
#
loop_
_entity.id
_entity.type
_entity.pdbx_description
1 polymer ?
#
loop_
_entity_poly.entity_id
_entity_poly.type
_entity_poly.pdbx_seq_one_letter_code
_entity_poly.pdbx_strand_id
1 'polypeptide(L)'
;MSIQTGSSSLLAVISALSDGNWFVWKKGMRKFLLANSAGGVLDGVAPKDGLDGTLLPFIWSKIAPAWQFLVEDAVGAVAAWKALQAHFEKSTMSNRLSARQVLQSASHSIPVSAPLYLSLFVPYSTKAESEVLTLFSDLLRTPG
;
A
#
# COMPACT_ATOMS: atom_id res chain seq x y z
N MET A 1 12.21 -16.72 21.16
CA MET A 1 11.37 -17.21 20.04
C MET A 1 11.96 -16.73 18.73
N SER A 2 11.83 -17.52 17.66
CA SER A 2 12.35 -17.19 16.31
C SER A 2 11.22 -16.68 15.42
N ILE A 3 11.55 -15.76 14.52
CA ILE A 3 10.70 -15.37 13.38
C ILE A 3 10.40 -16.65 12.59
N GLN A 4 9.14 -16.86 12.19
CA GLN A 4 8.77 -18.03 11.39
C GLN A 4 9.41 -17.93 10.00
N THR A 5 10.14 -18.95 9.58
CA THR A 5 10.86 -18.97 8.28
C THR A 5 9.93 -18.77 7.08
N GLY A 6 8.67 -19.18 7.19
CA GLY A 6 7.64 -18.94 6.17
C GLY A 6 7.19 -17.47 6.05
N SER A 7 7.46 -16.64 7.06
CA SER A 7 7.14 -15.20 7.03
C SER A 7 8.21 -14.35 6.35
N SER A 8 9.42 -14.89 6.16
CA SER A 8 10.53 -14.22 5.46
C SER A 8 10.21 -13.98 3.99
N SER A 9 9.46 -14.88 3.35
CA SER A 9 8.98 -14.71 1.98
C SER A 9 7.95 -13.57 1.88
N LEU A 10 7.11 -13.38 2.91
CA LEU A 10 6.19 -12.23 2.99
C LEU A 10 6.95 -10.92 3.05
N LEU A 11 8.08 -10.87 3.76
CA LEU A 11 8.95 -9.69 3.73
C LEU A 11 9.51 -9.45 2.32
N ALA A 12 9.95 -10.49 1.61
CA ALA A 12 10.56 -10.32 0.29
C ALA A 12 9.64 -9.60 -0.73
N VAL A 13 8.33 -9.89 -0.71
CA VAL A 13 7.35 -9.25 -1.60
C VAL A 13 6.90 -7.85 -1.15
N ILE A 14 7.25 -7.41 0.06
CA ILE A 14 6.95 -6.05 0.52
C ILE A 14 7.99 -5.09 -0.07
N SER A 15 7.52 -4.21 -0.97
CA SER A 15 8.28 -3.09 -1.50
C SER A 15 8.71 -2.14 -0.37
N ALA A 16 9.81 -1.42 -0.53
CA ALA A 16 10.25 -0.44 0.45
C ALA A 16 9.21 0.69 0.62
N LEU A 17 9.04 1.18 1.85
CA LEU A 17 8.10 2.25 2.17
C LEU A 17 8.49 3.56 1.50
N SER A 18 7.52 4.19 0.84
CA SER A 18 7.58 5.52 0.24
C SER A 18 6.30 6.29 0.58
N ASP A 19 6.30 7.58 0.25
CA ASP A 19 5.13 8.47 0.36
C ASP A 19 3.91 7.97 -0.43
N GLY A 20 4.12 7.34 -1.58
CA GLY A 20 3.05 6.88 -2.47
C GLY A 20 2.46 5.50 -2.13
N ASN A 21 3.13 4.70 -1.28
CA ASN A 21 2.75 3.29 -1.10
C ASN A 21 2.39 2.89 0.33
N TRP A 22 2.25 3.84 1.26
CA TRP A 22 1.96 3.59 2.68
C TRP A 22 0.88 2.53 2.92
N PHE A 23 -0.27 2.62 2.24
CA PHE A 23 -1.38 1.67 2.46
C PHE A 23 -1.07 0.24 1.99
N VAL A 24 -0.33 0.11 0.88
CA VAL A 24 0.08 -1.20 0.35
C VAL A 24 1.15 -1.80 1.26
N TRP A 25 2.13 -0.99 1.64
CA TRP A 25 3.17 -1.36 2.59
C TRP A 25 2.59 -1.80 3.94
N LYS A 26 1.68 -1.00 4.52
CA LYS A 26 0.98 -1.28 5.79
C LYS A 26 0.25 -2.62 5.75
N LYS A 27 -0.45 -2.92 4.65
CA LYS A 27 -1.14 -4.20 4.46
C LYS A 27 -0.17 -5.38 4.41
N GLY A 28 0.95 -5.24 3.71
CA GLY A 28 2.00 -6.26 3.65
C GLY A 28 2.61 -6.53 5.02
N MET A 29 3.04 -5.47 5.72
CA MET A 29 3.63 -5.59 7.05
C MET A 29 2.65 -6.14 8.09
N ARG A 30 1.36 -5.81 7.99
CA ARG A 30 0.31 -6.43 8.82
C ARG A 30 0.29 -7.95 8.67
N LYS A 31 0.37 -8.48 7.44
CA LYS A 31 0.40 -9.94 7.22
C LYS A 31 1.64 -10.56 7.83
N PHE A 32 2.79 -9.91 7.69
CA PHE A 32 4.05 -10.35 8.30
C PHE A 32 3.98 -10.39 9.84
N LEU A 33 3.47 -9.33 10.47
CA LEU A 33 3.34 -9.24 11.92
C LEU A 33 2.35 -10.28 12.47
N LEU A 34 1.22 -10.50 11.79
CA LEU A 34 0.26 -11.53 12.17
C LEU A 34 0.85 -12.95 12.06
N ALA A 35 1.63 -13.22 11.00
CA ALA A 35 2.30 -14.51 10.83
C ALA A 35 3.33 -14.80 11.94
N ASN A 36 3.85 -13.77 12.61
CA ASN A 36 4.80 -13.89 13.72
C ASN A 36 4.16 -13.70 15.10
N SER A 37 2.83 -13.86 15.20
CA SER A 37 2.08 -13.69 16.46
C SER A 37 2.27 -12.31 17.12
N ALA A 38 2.60 -11.29 16.32
CA ALA A 38 2.90 -9.93 16.75
C ALA A 38 1.86 -8.91 16.26
N GLY A 39 0.61 -9.37 16.06
CA GLY A 39 -0.49 -8.52 15.61
C GLY A 39 -0.73 -7.30 16.50
N GLY A 40 -0.44 -7.40 17.81
CA GLY A 40 -0.59 -6.30 18.76
C GLY A 40 0.21 -5.04 18.41
N VAL A 41 1.31 -5.16 17.67
CA VAL A 41 2.11 -4.01 17.20
C VAL A 41 1.26 -3.02 16.40
N LEU A 42 0.29 -3.53 15.65
CA LEU A 42 -0.61 -2.73 14.82
C LEU A 42 -1.52 -1.81 15.62
N ASP A 43 -1.86 -2.24 16.83
CA ASP A 43 -2.71 -1.52 17.79
C ASP A 43 -1.86 -0.79 18.85
N GLY A 44 -0.53 -0.81 18.68
CA GLY A 44 0.40 -0.18 19.60
C GLY A 44 0.60 -0.93 20.91
N VAL A 45 0.27 -2.23 20.94
CA VAL A 45 0.45 -3.14 22.07
C VAL A 45 1.72 -3.94 21.85
N ALA A 46 2.64 -3.89 22.84
CA ALA A 46 3.88 -4.64 22.75
C ALA A 46 3.59 -6.16 22.67
N PRO A 47 4.16 -6.86 21.67
CA PRO A 47 4.04 -8.30 21.59
C PRO A 47 4.76 -8.95 22.78
N LYS A 48 4.25 -10.12 23.20
CA LYS A 48 4.83 -10.89 24.31
C LYS A 48 6.25 -11.36 23.97
N ASP A 49 6.98 -11.78 25.01
CA ASP A 49 8.23 -12.54 24.87
C ASP A 49 9.38 -11.81 24.15
N GLY A 50 9.43 -10.47 24.24
CA GLY A 50 10.54 -9.66 23.70
C GLY A 50 10.58 -9.58 22.18
N LEU A 51 9.50 -9.99 21.50
CA LEU A 51 9.37 -9.90 20.04
C LEU A 51 9.48 -8.45 19.53
N ASP A 52 9.15 -7.47 20.36
CA ASP A 52 9.13 -6.05 19.98
C ASP A 52 10.52 -5.55 19.50
N GLY A 53 11.58 -5.92 20.23
CA GLY A 53 12.95 -5.61 19.83
C GLY A 53 13.41 -6.43 18.62
N THR A 54 12.90 -7.66 18.47
CA THR A 54 13.25 -8.54 17.35
C THR A 54 12.63 -8.06 16.03
N LEU A 55 11.47 -7.42 16.09
CA LEU A 55 10.72 -6.96 14.92
C LEU A 55 11.19 -5.62 14.36
N LEU A 56 11.84 -4.79 15.19
CA LEU A 56 12.32 -3.46 14.80
C LEU A 56 13.24 -3.51 13.57
N PRO A 57 14.27 -4.37 13.49
CA PRO A 57 15.13 -4.47 12.30
C PRO A 57 14.37 -4.85 11.02
N PHE A 58 13.33 -5.69 11.13
CA PHE A 58 12.52 -6.09 9.97
C PHE A 58 11.68 -4.92 9.46
N ILE A 59 11.07 -4.15 10.37
CA ILE A 59 10.37 -2.92 10.01
C ILE A 59 11.33 -1.94 9.34
N TRP A 60 12.48 -1.67 9.98
CA TRP A 60 13.50 -0.75 9.46
C TRP A 60 14.01 -1.13 8.07
N SER A 61 14.28 -2.43 7.83
CA SER A 61 14.74 -2.95 6.54
C SER A 61 13.77 -2.71 5.37
N LYS A 62 12.51 -2.43 5.69
CA LYS A 62 11.44 -2.18 4.72
C LYS A 62 11.07 -0.72 4.57
N ILE A 63 11.89 0.19 5.09
CA ILE A 63 11.73 1.63 4.92
C ILE A 63 12.76 2.11 3.90
N ALA A 64 12.33 2.91 2.91
CA ALA A 64 13.29 3.50 1.98
C ALA A 64 14.22 4.47 2.74
N PRO A 65 15.51 4.59 2.34
CA PRO A 65 16.51 5.36 3.09
C PRO A 65 16.07 6.78 3.46
N ALA A 66 15.35 7.45 2.56
CA ALA A 66 14.83 8.81 2.76
C ALA A 66 13.89 8.96 3.98
N TRP A 67 13.31 7.86 4.50
CA TRP A 67 12.32 7.87 5.57
C TRP A 67 12.79 7.14 6.84
N GLN A 68 14.00 6.60 6.85
CA GLN A 68 14.51 5.82 7.99
C GLN A 68 14.70 6.66 9.26
N PHE A 69 14.97 7.96 9.11
CA PHE A 69 15.09 8.92 10.22
C PHE A 69 13.83 8.96 11.10
N LEU A 70 12.65 8.61 10.56
CA LEU A 70 11.38 8.59 11.31
C LEU A 70 11.36 7.54 12.42
N VAL A 71 12.23 6.54 12.36
CA VAL A 71 12.26 5.41 13.30
C VAL A 71 13.64 5.20 13.92
N GLU A 72 14.59 6.10 13.68
CA GLU A 72 15.98 5.98 14.14
C GLU A 72 16.07 5.95 15.67
N ASP A 73 15.29 6.80 16.34
CA ASP A 73 15.20 6.88 17.79
C ASP A 73 14.13 5.93 18.39
N ALA A 74 13.50 5.08 17.56
CA ALA A 74 12.41 4.23 18.02
C ALA A 74 12.93 3.03 18.81
N VAL A 75 12.58 2.98 20.11
CA VAL A 75 12.86 1.83 20.96
C VAL A 75 11.73 0.80 20.81
N GLY A 76 11.90 -0.11 19.86
CA GLY A 76 10.99 -1.24 19.61
C GLY A 76 10.05 -1.06 18.42
N ALA A 77 9.49 -2.17 17.95
CA ALA A 77 8.62 -2.20 16.78
C ALA A 77 7.33 -1.41 16.96
N VAL A 78 6.75 -1.39 18.17
CA VAL A 78 5.57 -0.56 18.50
C VAL A 78 5.86 0.93 18.31
N ALA A 79 6.99 1.42 18.83
CA ALA A 79 7.36 2.82 18.72
C ALA A 79 7.59 3.22 17.26
N ALA A 80 8.33 2.39 16.52
CA ALA A 80 8.59 2.58 15.09
C ALA A 80 7.28 2.60 14.28
N TRP A 81 6.37 1.65 14.55
CA TRP A 81 5.09 1.58 13.88
C TRP A 81 4.24 2.82 14.11
N LYS A 82 4.16 3.32 15.35
CA LYS A 82 3.43 4.54 15.69
C LYS A 82 4.00 5.77 14.99
N ALA A 83 5.32 5.92 14.96
CA ALA A 83 5.99 7.05 14.30
C ALA A 83 5.67 7.09 12.80
N LEU A 84 5.77 5.94 12.13
CA LEU A 84 5.41 5.81 10.71
C LEU A 84 3.92 6.08 10.48
N GLN A 85 3.04 5.55 11.33
CA GLN A 85 1.61 5.76 11.21
C GLN A 85 1.25 7.24 11.35
N ALA A 86 1.80 7.94 12.35
CA ALA A 86 1.57 9.36 12.56
C ALA A 86 2.01 10.22 11.37
N HIS A 87 3.13 9.87 10.73
CA HIS A 87 3.63 10.59 9.56
C HIS A 87 2.81 10.30 8.31
N PHE A 88 2.70 9.04 7.92
CA PHE A 88 2.15 8.67 6.62
C PHE A 88 0.62 8.66 6.57
N GLU A 89 -0.10 8.37 7.66
CA GLU A 89 -1.57 8.49 7.62
C GLU A 89 -2.03 9.93 7.44
N LYS A 90 -1.34 10.88 8.07
CA LYS A 90 -1.61 12.32 7.92
C LYS A 90 -1.30 12.79 6.50
N SER A 91 -0.10 12.50 6.00
CA SER A 91 0.34 12.92 4.67
C SER A 91 -0.49 12.28 3.56
N THR A 92 -0.84 10.99 3.68
CA THR A 92 -1.63 10.31 2.64
C THR A 92 -3.11 10.71 2.66
N MET A 93 -3.70 11.04 3.83
CA MET A 93 -5.07 11.59 3.86
C MET A 93 -5.15 12.93 3.13
N SER A 94 -4.19 13.82 3.39
CA SER A 94 -4.11 15.11 2.70
C SER A 94 -4.03 14.92 1.19
N ASN A 95 -3.11 14.07 0.73
CA ASN A 95 -2.94 13.79 -0.70
C ASN A 95 -4.19 13.15 -1.33
N ARG A 96 -4.89 12.27 -0.61
CA ARG A 96 -6.15 11.66 -1.09
C ARG A 96 -7.30 12.67 -1.13
N LEU A 97 -7.38 13.59 -0.18
CA LEU A 97 -8.39 14.66 -0.19
C LEU A 97 -8.13 15.63 -1.33
N SER A 98 -6.88 16.07 -1.52
CA SER A 98 -6.49 16.92 -2.64
C SER A 98 -6.75 16.23 -3.98
N ALA A 99 -6.36 14.96 -4.16
CA ALA A 99 -6.64 14.22 -5.38
C ALA A 99 -8.15 14.06 -5.65
N ARG A 100 -8.96 13.82 -4.61
CA ARG A 100 -10.42 13.79 -4.73
C ARG A 100 -11.00 15.14 -5.11
N GLN A 101 -10.50 16.23 -4.54
CA GLN A 101 -10.91 17.58 -4.91
C GLN A 101 -10.57 17.88 -6.37
N VAL A 102 -9.38 17.52 -6.86
CA VAL A 102 -9.02 17.67 -8.28
C VAL A 102 -9.97 16.87 -9.18
N LEU A 103 -10.28 15.62 -8.83
CA LEU A 103 -11.22 14.79 -9.59
C LEU A 103 -12.64 15.39 -9.60
N GLN A 104 -13.12 15.88 -8.46
CA GLN A 104 -14.42 16.55 -8.36
C GLN A 104 -14.46 17.85 -9.18
N SER A 105 -13.37 18.61 -9.16
CA SER A 105 -13.22 19.86 -9.94
C SER A 105 -13.19 19.59 -11.44
N ALA A 106 -12.49 18.54 -11.86
CA ALA A 106 -12.45 18.07 -13.25
C ALA A 106 -13.83 17.57 -13.71
N SER A 107 -14.58 16.90 -12.84
CA SER A 107 -15.93 16.40 -13.17
C SER A 107 -16.98 17.51 -13.31
N HIS A 108 -16.77 18.68 -12.69
CA HIS A 108 -17.71 19.82 -12.75
C HIS A 108 -17.52 20.71 -13.99
N SER A 109 -16.50 20.49 -14.80
CA SER A 109 -16.16 21.34 -15.96
C SER A 109 -16.30 20.65 -17.32
N ILE A 110 -16.92 19.48 -17.39
CA ILE A 110 -17.08 18.73 -18.65
C ILE A 110 -18.58 18.59 -18.98
N PRO A 111 -19.12 19.33 -19.97
CA PRO A 111 -20.32 18.88 -20.66
C PRO A 111 -19.92 17.61 -21.43
N VAL A 112 -20.59 16.51 -21.06
CA VAL A 112 -20.31 15.13 -21.43
C VAL A 112 -20.11 14.93 -22.94
N SER A 113 -18.96 14.38 -23.32
CA SER A 113 -18.81 13.51 -24.50
C SER A 113 -17.98 12.30 -24.08
N ALA A 114 -18.64 11.14 -24.07
CA ALA A 114 -18.26 9.99 -23.26
C ALA A 114 -17.14 9.04 -23.77
N PRO A 115 -16.44 9.16 -24.92
CA PRO A 115 -15.51 8.10 -25.31
C PRO A 115 -14.03 8.34 -24.96
N LEU A 116 -13.61 9.52 -24.51
CA LEU A 116 -12.16 9.83 -24.39
C LEU A 116 -11.53 9.61 -23.01
N TYR A 117 -12.32 9.38 -21.95
CA TYR A 117 -11.82 9.37 -20.57
C TYR A 117 -11.03 8.11 -20.19
N LEU A 118 -11.16 7.00 -20.93
CA LEU A 118 -10.50 5.73 -20.62
C LEU A 118 -9.02 5.68 -21.04
N SER A 119 -8.53 6.61 -21.86
CA SER A 119 -7.17 6.57 -22.39
C SER A 119 -6.09 7.21 -21.49
N LEU A 120 -6.48 8.02 -20.51
CA LEU A 120 -5.55 8.79 -19.67
C LEU A 120 -5.24 8.15 -18.31
N PHE A 121 -5.88 7.03 -17.95
CA PHE A 121 -5.82 6.47 -16.58
C PHE A 121 -5.35 5.02 -16.47
N VAL A 122 -4.67 4.46 -17.47
CA VAL A 122 -4.08 3.12 -17.36
C VAL A 122 -2.55 3.19 -17.32
N PRO A 123 -1.91 3.26 -16.14
CA PRO A 123 -0.65 2.59 -15.93
C PRO A 123 -0.92 1.28 -15.17
N TYR A 124 -0.49 0.17 -15.77
CA TYR A 124 -0.42 -1.19 -15.18
C TYR A 124 -1.76 -1.91 -14.89
N SER A 125 -2.10 -2.91 -15.72
CA SER A 125 -2.16 -4.31 -15.27
C SER A 125 -2.37 -5.30 -16.44
N THR A 126 -1.29 -6.00 -16.79
CA THR A 126 -1.22 -7.42 -17.19
C THR A 126 -2.35 -8.07 -18.01
N LYS A 127 -2.10 -8.22 -19.32
CA LYS A 127 -2.17 -9.46 -20.15
C LYS A 127 -3.31 -10.49 -19.97
N ALA A 128 -4.47 -10.14 -19.44
CA ALA A 128 -5.60 -11.07 -19.28
C ALA A 128 -6.92 -10.58 -19.91
N GLU A 129 -6.93 -9.48 -20.67
CA GLU A 129 -8.16 -8.91 -21.23
C GLU A 129 -8.13 -8.75 -22.76
N SER A 130 -7.30 -9.52 -23.47
CA SER A 130 -7.39 -9.57 -24.94
C SER A 130 -8.55 -10.45 -25.44
N GLU A 131 -9.19 -11.26 -24.58
CA GLU A 131 -10.32 -12.11 -25.00
C GLU A 131 -11.69 -11.44 -24.79
N VAL A 132 -11.82 -10.56 -23.80
CA VAL A 132 -13.08 -9.86 -23.50
C VAL A 132 -13.37 -8.76 -24.55
N LEU A 133 -12.32 -8.12 -25.06
CA LEU A 133 -12.46 -7.07 -26.09
C LEU A 133 -12.77 -7.63 -27.49
N THR A 134 -12.38 -8.88 -27.78
CA THR A 134 -12.73 -9.54 -29.06
C THR A 134 -14.20 -9.96 -29.07
N LEU A 135 -14.71 -10.49 -27.94
CA LEU A 135 -16.12 -10.84 -27.78
C LEU A 135 -17.07 -9.64 -27.86
N PHE A 136 -16.65 -8.47 -27.37
CA PHE A 136 -17.45 -7.24 -27.51
C PHE A 136 -17.38 -6.62 -28.91
N SER A 137 -16.30 -6.84 -29.65
CA SER A 137 -16.14 -6.33 -31.02
C SER A 137 -16.99 -7.12 -32.03
N ASP A 138 -17.19 -8.42 -31.81
CA ASP A 138 -18.05 -9.25 -32.67
C ASP A 138 -19.54 -8.99 -32.42
N LEU A 139 -19.95 -8.61 -31.20
CA LEU A 139 -21.36 -8.29 -30.91
C LEU A 139 -21.83 -6.96 -31.53
N LEU A 140 -20.89 -6.08 -31.91
CA LEU A 140 -21.16 -4.80 -32.56
C LEU A 140 -20.93 -4.83 -34.08
N ARG A 141 -20.63 -6.01 -34.65
CA ARG A 141 -20.40 -6.20 -36.08
C ARG A 141 -21.33 -7.25 -36.69
N THR A 142 -22.63 -7.05 -36.54
CA THR A 142 -23.63 -7.62 -37.47
C THR A 142 -24.30 -6.49 -38.23
N PRO A 143 -24.03 -6.31 -39.53
CA PRO A 143 -24.91 -5.56 -40.41
C PRO A 143 -26.00 -6.48 -40.95
N GLY A 144 -27.27 -6.06 -40.84
CA GLY A 144 -28.42 -6.72 -41.47
C GLY A 144 -29.44 -7.23 -40.47
#